data_AF-A0A750KPS6-F1
#
_entry.id   AF-A0A750KPS6-F1
#
_cell.length_a   1.000
_cell.length_b   1.000
_cell.length_c   1.000
_cell.angle_alpha   90.00
_cell.angle_beta   90.00
_cell.angle_gamma   90.00
#
_symmetry.space_group_name_H-M   'P 1'
#
loop_
_entity.id
_entity.type
_entity.pdbx_description
1 polymer ?
#
loop_
_entity_poly.entity_id
_entity_poly.type
_entity_poly.pdbx_seq_one_letter_code
_entity_poly.pdbx_strand_id
1 'polypeptide(L)'
;MSPLFTINACKSFGCRNLGVPDSPDYVWPDHRLGYPALHCRACGSYPPLFNDDEFRRWASACLAQYAREYGHFCPQCYQHALIRYGHNPRGTQRLQCQHCKKVWTPKQPSQQITAPPEQICSVALIVPFQGSSASQQLYVIVSFDAIRGNILHISGNFTPLAAGKSLHYHWKGIAPPESENGDITHRIAFKERQFLQRSQFDEIQYGPAMLKRNAKGTMLRPVIAAHGHFRLLQNRFPAVTTHIIAHECFLRGAVITAWAERFRQRLASLWFVEEEINDEECRAAWQLLGKTWQGWWQNQWQLWGQGNNRKMVCSLTGSHLEQGVAINMAASRRFIAWLCQQPEFRQSAHYSAGHVTQILYLLAEKYNSHGITVRIYHR
;
A
#
# COMPACT_ATOMS: atom_id res chain seq x y z
N MET A 1 -13.54 -16.90 16.83
CA MET A 1 -12.18 -16.52 16.37
C MET A 1 -12.33 -15.36 15.40
N SER A 2 -11.65 -14.24 15.61
CA SER A 2 -11.72 -13.12 14.66
C SER A 2 -11.12 -13.54 13.31
N PRO A 3 -11.76 -13.17 12.20
CA PRO A 3 -11.25 -13.47 10.88
C PRO A 3 -9.86 -12.86 10.64
N LEU A 4 -8.90 -13.72 10.27
CA LEU A 4 -7.51 -13.34 9.98
C LEU A 4 -7.42 -12.21 8.94
N PHE A 5 -8.28 -12.24 7.91
CA PHE A 5 -8.36 -11.19 6.90
C PHE A 5 -9.74 -10.53 6.97
N THR A 6 -9.77 -9.26 7.37
CA THR A 6 -10.97 -8.43 7.42
C THR A 6 -10.85 -7.35 6.34
N ILE A 7 -11.82 -7.27 5.43
CA ILE A 7 -11.91 -6.21 4.40
C ILE A 7 -13.22 -5.43 4.50
N ASN A 8 -14.30 -6.11 4.88
CA ASN A 8 -15.61 -5.53 5.18
C ASN A 8 -15.70 -5.17 6.67
N ALA A 9 -15.30 -3.95 7.01
CA ALA A 9 -15.43 -3.37 8.35
C ALA A 9 -15.46 -1.84 8.27
N CYS A 10 -15.82 -1.18 9.38
CA CYS A 10 -15.71 0.26 9.49
C CYS A 10 -14.25 0.71 9.32
N LYS A 11 -14.04 1.79 8.55
CA LYS A 11 -12.73 2.37 8.22
C LYS A 11 -12.60 3.81 8.77
N SER A 12 -13.43 4.16 9.74
CA SER A 12 -13.47 5.49 10.36
C SER A 12 -12.63 5.51 11.62
N PHE A 13 -11.62 6.38 11.65
CA PHE A 13 -10.85 6.64 12.85
C PHE A 13 -11.75 7.18 13.97
N GLY A 14 -11.49 6.78 15.22
CA GLY A 14 -12.31 7.14 16.38
C GLY A 14 -13.61 6.33 16.55
N CYS A 15 -14.01 5.52 15.58
CA CYS A 15 -15.16 4.63 15.73
C CYS A 15 -14.79 3.37 16.53
N ARG A 16 -15.66 2.95 17.45
CA ARG A 16 -15.54 1.68 18.19
C ARG A 16 -15.46 0.45 17.28
N ASN A 17 -16.04 0.54 16.09
CA ASN A 17 -16.09 -0.53 15.10
C ASN A 17 -14.92 -0.51 14.11
N LEU A 18 -13.96 0.41 14.23
CA LEU A 18 -12.83 0.51 13.32
C LEU A 18 -12.14 -0.85 13.17
N GLY A 19 -12.16 -1.44 11.97
CA GLY A 19 -11.57 -2.75 11.67
C GLY A 19 -12.12 -3.92 12.49
N VAL A 20 -13.28 -3.77 13.13
CA VAL A 20 -13.98 -4.84 13.84
C VAL A 20 -14.83 -5.60 12.83
N PRO A 21 -14.62 -6.91 12.63
CA PRO A 21 -15.50 -7.73 11.81
C PRO A 21 -16.83 -7.99 12.53
N ASP A 22 -17.89 -8.23 11.76
CA ASP A 22 -19.18 -8.76 12.26
C ASP A 22 -19.80 -7.98 13.44
N SER A 23 -19.64 -6.65 13.47
CA SER A 23 -20.22 -5.81 14.53
C SER A 23 -21.76 -5.78 14.44
N PRO A 24 -22.48 -5.81 15.58
CA PRO A 24 -23.94 -5.67 15.60
C PRO A 24 -24.41 -4.29 15.13
N ASP A 25 -23.52 -3.30 15.07
CA ASP A 25 -23.83 -1.97 14.53
C ASP A 25 -23.88 -1.96 12.99
N TYR A 26 -23.48 -3.04 12.32
CA TYR A 26 -23.42 -3.09 10.86
C TYR A 26 -24.76 -3.45 10.24
N VAL A 27 -25.11 -2.70 9.19
CA VAL A 27 -26.23 -2.99 8.30
C VAL A 27 -25.65 -3.18 6.90
N TRP A 28 -25.90 -4.34 6.31
CA TRP A 28 -25.40 -4.68 4.98
C TRP A 28 -26.25 -5.80 4.34
N PRO A 29 -26.42 -5.79 3.00
CA PRO A 29 -25.99 -4.72 2.10
C PRO A 29 -26.92 -3.50 2.16
N ASP A 30 -26.33 -2.32 2.27
CA ASP A 30 -27.01 -1.03 2.13
C ASP A 30 -26.62 -0.40 0.79
N HIS A 31 -27.60 0.13 0.03
CA HIS A 31 -27.41 0.67 -1.31
C HIS A 31 -27.59 2.19 -1.40
N ARG A 32 -27.63 2.91 -0.26
CA ARG A 32 -27.85 4.36 -0.21
C ARG A 32 -26.91 5.18 -1.10
N LEU A 33 -25.69 4.71 -1.33
CA LEU A 33 -24.68 5.38 -2.16
C LEU A 33 -24.65 4.89 -3.62
N GLY A 34 -25.63 4.09 -4.05
CA GLY A 34 -25.70 3.56 -5.42
C GLY A 34 -24.84 2.32 -5.67
N TYR A 35 -24.21 1.77 -4.63
CA TYR A 35 -23.43 0.52 -4.65
C TYR A 35 -23.60 -0.24 -3.32
N PRO A 36 -23.38 -1.57 -3.30
CA PRO A 36 -23.42 -2.34 -2.06
C PRO A 36 -22.36 -1.87 -1.06
N ALA A 37 -22.81 -1.38 0.09
CA ALA A 37 -21.97 -0.87 1.16
C ALA A 37 -22.34 -1.49 2.51
N LEU A 38 -21.37 -1.46 3.43
CA LEU A 38 -21.56 -1.77 4.84
C LEU A 38 -21.79 -0.46 5.57
N HIS A 39 -23.01 -0.25 6.07
CA HIS A 39 -23.32 0.91 6.88
C HIS A 39 -23.00 0.63 8.35
N CYS A 40 -22.11 1.44 8.94
CA CYS A 40 -21.80 1.38 10.36
C CYS A 40 -22.67 2.36 11.15
N ARG A 41 -23.68 1.88 11.88
CA ARG A 41 -24.60 2.74 12.67
C ARG A 41 -23.91 3.53 13.77
N ALA A 42 -22.76 3.06 14.25
CA ALA A 42 -22.00 3.75 15.30
C ALA A 42 -21.36 5.08 14.86
N CYS A 43 -21.05 5.24 13.56
CA CYS A 43 -20.42 6.46 13.07
C CYS A 43 -20.94 6.95 11.70
N GLY A 44 -21.95 6.29 11.14
CA GLY A 44 -22.54 6.62 9.85
C GLY A 44 -21.67 6.35 8.62
N SER A 45 -20.57 5.58 8.74
CA SER A 45 -19.70 5.30 7.58
C SER A 45 -20.31 4.28 6.64
N TYR A 46 -20.05 4.42 5.34
CA TYR A 46 -20.48 3.47 4.28
C TYR A 46 -19.27 2.92 3.48
N PRO A 47 -18.34 2.16 4.10
CA PRO A 47 -17.33 1.43 3.35
C PRO A 47 -17.99 0.48 2.31
N PRO A 48 -17.47 0.42 1.08
CA PRO A 48 -17.95 -0.53 0.08
C PRO A 48 -17.77 -2.00 0.50
N LEU A 49 -18.69 -2.85 0.04
CA LEU A 49 -18.65 -4.30 0.26
C LEU A 49 -17.81 -5.01 -0.80
N PHE A 50 -17.08 -6.02 -0.35
CA PHE A 50 -16.32 -6.93 -1.19
C PHE A 50 -16.73 -8.38 -0.91
N ASN A 51 -16.44 -9.28 -1.84
CA ASN A 51 -16.58 -10.71 -1.58
C ASN A 51 -15.47 -11.18 -0.61
N ASP A 52 -15.83 -11.39 0.65
CA ASP A 52 -14.89 -11.77 1.70
C ASP A 52 -14.19 -13.10 1.40
N ASP A 53 -14.91 -14.10 0.88
CA ASP A 53 -14.38 -15.44 0.65
C ASP A 53 -13.37 -15.47 -0.50
N GLU A 54 -13.65 -14.76 -1.59
CA GLU A 54 -12.68 -14.58 -2.68
C GLU A 54 -11.45 -13.83 -2.18
N PHE A 55 -11.64 -12.74 -1.43
CA PHE A 55 -10.53 -11.95 -0.89
C PHE A 55 -9.66 -12.78 0.06
N ARG A 56 -10.26 -13.50 1.01
CA ARG A 56 -9.55 -14.33 2.01
C ARG A 56 -8.74 -15.43 1.35
N ARG A 57 -9.30 -16.12 0.35
CA ARG A 57 -8.58 -17.17 -0.39
C ARG A 57 -7.37 -16.60 -1.13
N TRP A 58 -7.56 -15.48 -1.83
CA TRP A 58 -6.48 -14.81 -2.55
C TRP A 58 -5.40 -14.27 -1.59
N ALA A 59 -5.78 -13.53 -0.55
CA ALA A 59 -4.84 -12.95 0.42
C ALA A 59 -4.05 -14.04 1.18
N SER A 60 -4.70 -15.15 1.54
CA SER A 60 -4.04 -16.32 2.14
C SER A 60 -2.98 -16.90 1.20
N ALA A 61 -3.32 -17.06 -0.08
CA ALA A 61 -2.38 -17.56 -1.08
C ALA A 61 -1.17 -16.61 -1.26
N CYS A 62 -1.41 -15.29 -1.27
CA CYS A 62 -0.35 -14.27 -1.31
C CYS A 62 0.61 -14.37 -0.11
N LEU A 63 0.08 -14.38 1.13
CA LEU A 63 0.91 -14.49 2.33
C LEU A 63 1.66 -15.83 2.39
N ALA A 64 1.00 -16.93 2.01
CA ALA A 64 1.62 -18.24 1.99
C ALA A 64 2.75 -18.32 0.94
N GLN A 65 2.58 -17.71 -0.24
CA GLN A 65 3.64 -17.63 -1.25
C GLN A 65 4.80 -16.79 -0.74
N TYR A 66 4.54 -15.62 -0.15
CA TYR A 66 5.58 -14.77 0.41
C TYR A 66 6.37 -15.47 1.53
N ALA A 67 5.69 -16.15 2.44
CA ALA A 67 6.30 -16.95 3.50
C ALA A 67 7.18 -18.10 2.97
N ARG A 68 6.74 -18.77 1.89
CA ARG A 68 7.54 -19.80 1.21
C ARG A 68 8.76 -19.22 0.49
N GLU A 69 8.67 -17.98 0.02
CA GLU A 69 9.77 -17.33 -0.68
C GLU A 69 10.83 -16.87 0.32
N TYR A 70 10.45 -16.11 1.36
CA TYR A 70 11.38 -15.40 2.24
C TYR A 70 11.56 -16.00 3.64
N GLY A 71 10.64 -16.85 4.11
CA GLY A 71 10.77 -17.53 5.40
C GLY A 71 10.55 -16.65 6.65
N HIS A 72 9.94 -15.47 6.52
CA HIS A 72 9.74 -14.55 7.66
C HIS A 72 8.64 -14.98 8.64
N PHE A 73 7.70 -15.82 8.21
CA PHE A 73 6.61 -16.33 9.03
C PHE A 73 6.08 -17.63 8.44
N CYS A 74 5.25 -18.36 9.20
CA CYS A 74 4.70 -19.64 8.77
C CYS A 74 3.76 -19.48 7.55
N PRO A 75 3.93 -20.26 6.46
CA PRO A 75 3.05 -20.18 5.29
C PRO A 75 1.65 -20.79 5.51
N GLN A 76 1.37 -21.33 6.71
CA GLN A 76 0.10 -21.98 7.02
C GLN A 76 -0.69 -21.24 8.10
N CYS A 77 -0.06 -20.90 9.22
CA CYS A 77 -0.72 -20.19 10.33
C CYS A 77 -0.21 -18.76 10.53
N TYR A 78 0.72 -18.30 9.69
CA TYR A 78 1.25 -16.92 9.68
C TYR A 78 2.00 -16.49 10.96
N GLN A 79 2.23 -17.42 11.89
CA GLN A 79 2.99 -17.20 13.12
C GLN A 79 4.49 -17.01 12.87
N HIS A 80 5.14 -16.24 13.75
CA HIS A 80 6.56 -15.89 13.65
C HIS A 80 7.50 -16.79 14.46
N ALA A 81 6.96 -17.62 15.36
CA ALA A 81 7.75 -18.55 16.15
C ALA A 81 8.26 -19.70 15.28
N LEU A 82 9.45 -19.53 14.70
CA LEU A 82 10.09 -20.46 13.77
C LEU A 82 11.40 -21.01 14.34
N ILE A 83 11.72 -22.26 14.04
CA ILE A 83 13.02 -22.89 14.35
C ILE A 83 13.70 -23.36 13.07
N ARG A 84 15.04 -23.40 13.11
CA ARG A 84 15.85 -24.11 12.11
C ARG A 84 15.64 -25.61 12.27
N TYR A 85 15.22 -26.30 11.21
CA TYR A 85 14.81 -27.71 11.25
C TYR A 85 15.58 -28.54 10.22
N GLY A 86 16.88 -28.73 10.46
CA GLY A 86 17.77 -29.46 9.55
C GLY A 86 17.88 -28.80 8.16
N HIS A 87 18.33 -29.59 7.19
CA HIS A 87 18.54 -29.14 5.80
C HIS A 87 17.78 -30.03 4.83
N ASN A 88 17.50 -29.53 3.62
CA ASN A 88 17.05 -30.39 2.53
C ASN A 88 18.23 -31.17 1.90
N PRO A 89 17.99 -32.13 0.98
CA PRO A 89 19.07 -32.87 0.32
C PRO A 89 20.08 -32.00 -0.44
N ARG A 90 19.72 -30.75 -0.79
CA ARG A 90 20.61 -29.76 -1.43
C ARG A 90 21.36 -28.90 -0.41
N GLY A 91 21.26 -29.20 0.89
CA GLY A 91 21.94 -28.48 1.95
C GLY A 91 21.31 -27.15 2.35
N THR A 92 20.11 -26.79 1.87
CA THR A 92 19.48 -25.51 2.23
C THR A 92 18.66 -25.61 3.52
N GLN A 93 18.72 -24.55 4.33
CA GLN A 93 18.10 -24.49 5.66
C GLN A 93 16.57 -24.65 5.57
N ARG A 94 16.02 -25.61 6.30
CA ARG A 94 14.57 -25.75 6.52
C ARG A 94 14.13 -24.97 7.76
N LEU A 95 12.91 -24.46 7.73
CA LEU A 95 12.23 -23.85 8.86
C LEU A 95 11.07 -24.74 9.30
N GLN A 96 10.80 -24.76 10.61
CA GLN A 96 9.59 -25.35 11.17
C GLN A 96 8.86 -24.33 12.04
N CYS A 97 7.54 -24.24 11.88
CA CYS A 97 6.70 -23.44 12.76
C CYS A 97 6.52 -24.14 14.11
N GLN A 98 6.77 -23.44 15.21
CA GLN A 98 6.59 -23.99 16.55
C GLN A 98 5.12 -24.26 16.88
N HIS A 99 4.20 -23.49 16.30
CA HIS A 99 2.76 -23.59 16.54
C HIS A 99 2.11 -24.74 15.77
N CYS A 100 2.13 -24.72 14.43
CA CYS A 100 1.44 -25.73 13.61
C CYS A 100 2.35 -26.85 13.08
N LYS A 101 3.63 -26.86 13.47
CA LYS A 101 4.65 -27.85 13.05
C LYS A 101 4.93 -27.94 11.53
N LYS A 102 4.37 -27.03 10.72
CA LYS A 102 4.64 -26.96 9.29
C LYS A 102 6.14 -26.77 9.04
N VAL A 103 6.72 -27.63 8.21
CA VAL A 103 8.10 -27.55 7.73
C VAL A 103 8.12 -27.05 6.29
N TRP A 104 9.05 -26.15 5.96
CA TRP A 104 9.30 -25.72 4.59
C TRP A 104 10.75 -25.23 4.41
N THR A 105 11.18 -25.08 3.16
CA THR A 105 12.46 -24.48 2.80
C THR A 105 12.17 -23.15 2.08
N PRO A 106 12.59 -22.00 2.64
CA PRO A 106 12.56 -20.71 1.94
C PRO A 106 13.37 -20.77 0.64
N LYS A 107 12.89 -20.11 -0.42
CA LYS A 107 13.61 -20.07 -1.69
C LYS A 107 14.72 -19.02 -1.72
N GLN A 108 14.43 -17.87 -1.11
CA GLN A 108 15.38 -16.79 -0.96
C GLN A 108 16.00 -16.87 0.44
N PRO A 109 17.28 -16.50 0.58
CA PRO A 109 17.84 -16.27 1.90
C PRO A 109 17.02 -15.18 2.59
N SER A 110 16.70 -15.38 3.87
CA SER A 110 16.04 -14.35 4.66
C SER A 110 16.96 -13.12 4.71
N GLN A 111 16.58 -12.04 4.02
CA GLN A 111 17.23 -10.75 4.21
C GLN A 111 17.05 -10.35 5.67
N GLN A 112 18.16 -10.24 6.40
CA GLN A 112 18.13 -9.75 7.77
C GLN A 112 17.84 -8.26 7.72
N ILE A 113 16.65 -7.89 8.16
CA ILE A 113 16.39 -6.51 8.55
C ILE A 113 17.01 -6.34 9.94
N THR A 114 18.00 -5.47 10.07
CA THR A 114 18.73 -5.24 11.34
C THR A 114 17.80 -4.82 12.48
N ALA A 115 16.74 -4.06 12.16
CA ALA A 115 15.67 -3.71 13.10
C ALA A 115 14.37 -3.40 12.34
N PRO A 116 13.19 -3.75 12.88
CA PRO A 116 11.91 -3.45 12.24
C PRO A 116 11.75 -1.94 11.96
N PRO A 117 10.97 -1.55 10.93
CA PRO A 117 10.70 -0.15 10.64
C PRO A 117 9.73 0.42 11.68
N GLU A 118 10.00 1.63 12.16
CA GLU A 118 9.07 2.41 12.99
C GLU A 118 8.05 3.16 12.12
N GLN A 119 8.48 3.55 10.92
CA GLN A 119 7.69 4.35 9.98
C GLN A 119 7.69 3.69 8.60
N ILE A 120 6.49 3.52 8.04
CA ILE A 120 6.31 3.02 6.68
C ILE A 120 5.80 4.15 5.80
N CYS A 121 6.47 4.34 4.67
CA CYS A 121 6.03 5.22 3.59
C CYS A 121 5.54 4.36 2.42
N SER A 122 4.38 4.66 1.84
CA SER A 122 3.81 3.90 0.73
C SER A 122 3.29 4.80 -0.38
N VAL A 123 3.67 4.48 -1.62
CA VAL A 123 3.23 5.19 -2.82
C VAL A 123 2.70 4.20 -3.85
N ALA A 124 2.00 4.73 -4.85
CA ALA A 124 1.59 3.99 -6.02
C ALA A 124 2.29 4.48 -7.28
N LEU A 125 2.61 3.55 -8.17
CA LEU A 125 3.20 3.79 -9.49
C LEU A 125 2.29 3.18 -10.55
N ILE A 126 2.17 3.88 -11.68
CA ILE A 126 1.55 3.34 -12.88
C ILE A 126 2.66 2.90 -13.82
N VAL A 127 2.73 1.61 -14.11
CA VAL A 127 3.84 1.01 -14.88
C VAL A 127 3.30 0.40 -16.18
N PRO A 128 3.81 0.80 -17.36
CA PRO A 128 3.32 0.25 -18.60
C PRO A 128 3.74 -1.22 -18.77
N PHE A 129 2.95 -1.99 -19.51
CA PHE A 129 3.27 -3.36 -19.87
C PHE A 129 2.70 -3.73 -21.24
N GLN A 130 3.21 -4.81 -21.82
CA GLN A 130 2.72 -5.38 -23.07
C GLN A 130 1.49 -6.27 -22.85
N GLY A 131 0.30 -5.69 -22.96
CA GLY A 131 -0.97 -6.42 -22.83
C GLY A 131 -1.67 -6.72 -24.16
N SER A 132 -3.00 -6.71 -24.16
CA SER A 132 -3.82 -7.04 -25.35
C SER A 132 -3.75 -5.99 -26.45
N SER A 133 -3.51 -4.73 -26.09
CA SER A 133 -3.34 -3.59 -27.00
C SER A 133 -2.24 -2.67 -26.48
N ALA A 134 -2.01 -1.53 -27.14
CA ALA A 134 -1.05 -0.53 -26.67
C ALA A 134 -1.49 0.09 -25.32
N SER A 135 -0.53 0.73 -24.64
CA SER A 135 -0.77 1.56 -23.45
C SER A 135 -1.39 0.87 -22.24
N GLN A 136 -1.18 -0.44 -22.08
CA GLN A 136 -1.66 -1.18 -20.91
C GLN A 136 -0.81 -0.86 -19.69
N GLN A 137 -1.44 -0.81 -18.52
CA GLN A 137 -0.83 -0.32 -17.29
C GLN A 137 -1.08 -1.24 -16.10
N LEU A 138 -0.09 -1.29 -15.21
CA LEU A 138 -0.16 -1.89 -13.89
C LEU A 138 -0.27 -0.81 -12.83
N TYR A 139 -1.09 -1.06 -11.82
CA TYR A 139 -1.08 -0.30 -10.58
C TYR A 139 -0.17 -1.02 -9.58
N VAL A 140 0.95 -0.40 -9.23
CA VAL A 140 1.97 -0.98 -8.35
C VAL A 140 2.06 -0.18 -7.06
N ILE A 141 2.01 -0.86 -5.92
CA ILE A 141 2.19 -0.27 -4.60
C ILE A 141 3.59 -0.63 -4.12
N VAL A 142 4.34 0.36 -3.68
CA VAL A 142 5.67 0.20 -3.09
C VAL A 142 5.65 0.79 -1.69
N SER A 143 6.14 0.02 -0.73
CA SER A 143 6.30 0.46 0.67
C SER A 143 7.76 0.41 1.10
N PHE A 144 8.16 1.41 1.85
CA PHE A 144 9.53 1.68 2.28
C PHE A 144 9.60 1.82 3.80
N ASP A 145 10.76 1.50 4.38
CA ASP A 145 11.17 2.05 5.66
C ASP A 145 11.42 3.55 5.42
N ALA A 146 10.55 4.40 5.98
CA ALA A 146 10.58 5.83 5.68
C ALA A 146 11.88 6.51 6.17
N ILE A 147 12.57 5.90 7.14
CA ILE A 147 13.81 6.42 7.72
C ILE A 147 15.02 5.83 7.00
N ARG A 148 15.05 4.53 6.76
CA ARG A 148 16.24 3.88 6.19
C ARG A 148 16.26 3.87 4.66
N GLY A 149 15.13 4.14 4.02
CA GLY A 149 14.99 4.13 2.56
C GLY A 149 14.82 2.73 1.95
N ASN A 150 15.01 1.66 2.72
CA ASN A 150 14.89 0.29 2.23
C ASN A 150 13.45 0.01 1.77
N ILE A 151 13.31 -0.69 0.65
CA ILE A 151 12.04 -1.20 0.16
C ILE A 151 11.63 -2.39 1.02
N LEU A 152 10.47 -2.29 1.65
CA LEU A 152 9.92 -3.33 2.51
C LEU A 152 9.08 -4.33 1.72
N HIS A 153 8.31 -3.84 0.75
CA HIS A 153 7.43 -4.66 -0.07
C HIS A 153 7.02 -3.94 -1.37
N ILE A 154 6.93 -4.69 -2.46
CA ILE A 154 6.31 -4.28 -3.72
C ILE A 154 5.18 -5.25 -4.02
N SER A 155 4.03 -4.74 -4.48
CA SER A 155 2.99 -5.58 -5.08
C SER A 155 2.27 -4.83 -6.18
N GLY A 156 1.97 -5.51 -7.28
CA GLY A 156 1.09 -5.00 -8.33
C GLY A 156 -0.36 -5.45 -8.14
N ASN A 157 -1.25 -4.86 -8.92
CA ASN A 157 -2.60 -5.38 -9.10
C ASN A 157 -2.65 -6.58 -10.08
N PHE A 158 -1.57 -6.87 -10.80
CA PHE A 158 -1.39 -8.18 -11.44
C PHE A 158 -1.06 -9.25 -10.41
N THR A 159 -1.71 -10.41 -10.52
CA THR A 159 -1.37 -11.60 -9.73
C THR A 159 -1.32 -12.85 -10.61
N PRO A 160 -0.32 -13.73 -10.44
CA PRO A 160 -0.33 -15.05 -11.08
C PRO A 160 -1.23 -16.05 -10.33
N LEU A 161 -1.73 -15.70 -9.14
CA LEU A 161 -2.59 -16.54 -8.32
C LEU A 161 -4.03 -16.49 -8.82
N ALA A 162 -4.78 -17.56 -8.56
CA ALA A 162 -6.20 -17.56 -8.83
C ALA A 162 -6.92 -16.52 -7.94
N ALA A 163 -7.73 -15.68 -8.56
CA ALA A 163 -8.60 -14.73 -7.89
C ALA A 163 -10.01 -14.83 -8.49
N GLY A 164 -11.02 -14.78 -7.64
CA GLY A 164 -12.40 -14.83 -8.09
C GLY A 164 -12.82 -13.57 -8.84
N LYS A 165 -13.83 -13.70 -9.71
CA LYS A 165 -14.19 -12.67 -10.70
C LYS A 165 -14.60 -11.33 -10.07
N SER A 166 -15.13 -11.35 -8.83
CA SER A 166 -15.55 -10.12 -8.15
C SER A 166 -14.38 -9.23 -7.74
N LEU A 167 -13.16 -9.79 -7.69
CA LEU A 167 -11.93 -9.07 -7.38
C LEU A 167 -11.27 -8.45 -8.61
N HIS A 168 -11.76 -8.75 -9.82
CA HIS A 168 -11.11 -8.38 -11.06
C HIS A 168 -11.30 -6.90 -11.38
N TYR A 169 -10.24 -6.26 -11.88
CA TYR A 169 -10.31 -4.90 -12.37
C TYR A 169 -10.89 -4.86 -13.78
N HIS A 170 -11.81 -3.94 -13.99
CA HIS A 170 -12.40 -3.65 -15.28
C HIS A 170 -12.27 -2.15 -15.56
N TRP A 171 -11.59 -1.83 -16.65
CA TRP A 171 -11.51 -0.45 -17.12
C TRP A 171 -12.81 -0.08 -17.84
N LYS A 172 -13.44 1.01 -17.43
CA LYS A 172 -14.73 1.50 -17.94
C LYS A 172 -14.58 2.46 -19.14
N GLY A 173 -13.38 2.56 -19.72
CA GLY A 173 -13.10 3.52 -20.79
C GLY A 173 -12.96 4.97 -20.31
N ILE A 174 -12.98 5.20 -18.99
CA ILE A 174 -12.78 6.52 -18.39
C ILE A 174 -11.28 6.82 -18.44
N ALA A 175 -10.91 7.88 -19.15
CA ALA A 175 -9.54 8.34 -19.18
C ALA A 175 -9.10 8.73 -17.76
N PRO A 176 -7.89 8.33 -17.32
CA PRO A 176 -7.35 8.87 -16.09
C PRO A 176 -7.30 10.39 -16.23
N PRO A 177 -7.70 11.13 -15.20
CA PRO A 177 -7.70 12.58 -15.25
C PRO A 177 -6.27 13.07 -15.50
N GLU A 178 -6.13 14.05 -16.39
CA GLU A 178 -4.83 14.64 -16.71
C GLU A 178 -4.17 15.18 -15.44
N SER A 179 -2.84 15.06 -15.37
CA SER A 179 -2.07 15.70 -14.32
C SER A 179 -2.24 17.21 -14.42
N GLU A 180 -2.83 17.83 -13.40
CA GLU A 180 -3.17 19.26 -13.44
C GLU A 180 -1.97 20.12 -13.03
N ASN A 181 -1.64 21.11 -13.87
CA ASN A 181 -0.52 22.04 -13.70
C ASN A 181 -0.83 23.21 -12.74
N GLY A 182 -1.51 22.93 -11.64
CA GLY A 182 -1.75 23.88 -10.55
C GLY A 182 -0.69 23.78 -9.44
N ASP A 183 -0.68 24.73 -8.51
CA ASP A 183 0.11 24.59 -7.29
C ASP A 183 -0.33 23.36 -6.46
N ILE A 184 0.50 22.96 -5.51
CA ILE A 184 0.24 21.79 -4.65
C ILE A 184 -1.12 21.83 -3.92
N THR A 185 -1.62 23.01 -3.55
CA THR A 185 -2.92 23.15 -2.86
C THR A 185 -4.05 22.84 -3.82
N HIS A 186 -3.98 23.36 -5.05
CA HIS A 186 -4.94 23.07 -6.10
C HIS A 186 -4.94 21.60 -6.49
N ARG A 187 -3.78 20.94 -6.57
CA ARG A 187 -3.70 19.50 -6.88
C ARG A 187 -4.38 18.63 -5.82
N ILE A 188 -4.22 18.96 -4.54
CA ILE A 188 -4.93 18.27 -3.45
C ILE A 188 -6.45 18.46 -3.59
N ALA A 189 -6.90 19.69 -3.80
CA ALA A 189 -8.32 19.98 -3.98
C ALA A 189 -8.92 19.24 -5.18
N PHE A 190 -8.19 19.18 -6.30
CA PHE A 190 -8.56 18.42 -7.49
C PHE A 190 -8.68 16.92 -7.20
N LYS A 191 -7.68 16.34 -6.52
CA LYS A 191 -7.68 14.91 -6.17
C LYS A 191 -8.85 14.53 -5.24
N GLU A 192 -9.18 15.40 -4.27
CA GLU A 192 -10.36 15.21 -3.43
C GLU A 192 -11.67 15.24 -4.23
N ARG A 193 -11.80 16.15 -5.21
CA ARG A 193 -12.95 16.17 -6.12
C ARG A 193 -13.04 14.88 -6.94
N GLN A 194 -11.91 14.38 -7.43
CA GLN A 194 -11.87 13.12 -8.18
C GLN A 194 -12.35 11.94 -7.35
N PHE A 195 -12.00 11.85 -6.06
CA PHE A 195 -12.49 10.77 -5.20
C PHE A 195 -14.01 10.76 -5.11
N LEU A 196 -14.63 11.93 -5.06
CA LEU A 196 -16.10 12.09 -4.98
C LEU A 196 -16.80 11.84 -6.31
N GLN A 197 -16.10 11.99 -7.42
CA GLN A 197 -16.64 11.73 -8.77
C GLN A 197 -16.64 10.24 -9.13
N ARG A 198 -15.97 9.38 -8.35
CA ARG A 198 -15.97 7.94 -8.60
C ARG A 198 -17.35 7.34 -8.30
N SER A 199 -17.76 6.35 -9.10
CA SER A 199 -18.96 5.55 -8.83
C SER A 199 -18.91 4.84 -7.48
N GLN A 200 -17.71 4.47 -7.05
CA GLN A 200 -17.41 3.90 -5.73
C GLN A 200 -16.06 4.46 -5.29
N PHE A 201 -15.91 4.88 -4.02
CA PHE A 201 -14.70 5.59 -3.56
C PHE A 201 -13.38 4.87 -3.88
N ASP A 202 -13.38 3.55 -3.80
CA ASP A 202 -12.24 2.66 -4.02
C ASP A 202 -12.11 2.13 -5.47
N GLU A 203 -13.02 2.51 -6.37
CA GLU A 203 -12.99 2.13 -7.78
C GLU A 203 -12.21 3.16 -8.60
N ILE A 204 -10.88 3.15 -8.44
CA ILE A 204 -9.98 3.94 -9.27
C ILE A 204 -9.96 3.43 -10.72
N GLN A 205 -10.03 4.35 -11.69
CA GLN A 205 -9.85 4.08 -13.13
C GLN A 205 -8.49 4.61 -13.57
N TYR A 206 -7.44 3.83 -13.35
CA TYR A 206 -6.07 4.28 -13.58
C TYR A 206 -5.61 4.11 -15.04
N GLY A 207 -6.38 3.40 -15.86
CA GLY A 207 -6.07 3.11 -17.26
C GLY A 207 -6.45 1.68 -17.69
N PRO A 208 -6.25 1.32 -18.97
CA PRO A 208 -6.49 -0.03 -19.45
C PRO A 208 -5.45 -1.01 -18.89
N ALA A 209 -5.89 -2.22 -18.56
CA ALA A 209 -5.03 -3.25 -17.94
C ALA A 209 -5.39 -4.67 -18.41
N MET A 210 -5.63 -4.85 -19.70
CA MET A 210 -5.98 -6.14 -20.27
C MET A 210 -4.73 -6.95 -20.63
N LEU A 211 -4.71 -8.19 -20.13
CA LEU A 211 -3.69 -9.18 -20.48
C LEU A 211 -3.87 -9.71 -21.92
N LYS A 212 -2.81 -10.27 -22.52
CA LYS A 212 -2.93 -10.98 -23.80
C LYS A 212 -3.88 -12.18 -23.69
N ARG A 213 -4.54 -12.56 -24.81
CA ARG A 213 -5.59 -13.60 -24.89
C ARG A 213 -5.29 -14.92 -24.17
N ASN A 214 -4.02 -15.31 -24.03
CA ASN A 214 -3.58 -16.55 -23.38
C ASN A 214 -2.59 -16.33 -22.22
N ALA A 215 -2.44 -15.09 -21.75
CA ALA A 215 -1.56 -14.81 -20.63
C ALA A 215 -2.15 -15.38 -19.33
N LYS A 216 -1.29 -15.99 -18.51
CA LYS A 216 -1.65 -16.47 -17.18
C LYS A 216 -1.73 -15.30 -16.19
N GLY A 217 -2.61 -15.43 -15.20
CA GLY A 217 -2.80 -14.46 -14.13
C GLY A 217 -4.05 -13.62 -14.31
N THR A 218 -4.20 -12.61 -13.46
CA THR A 218 -5.42 -11.82 -13.35
C THR A 218 -5.07 -10.39 -12.91
N MET A 219 -5.81 -9.41 -13.42
CA MET A 219 -5.76 -8.05 -12.88
C MET A 219 -6.80 -7.88 -11.79
N LEU A 220 -6.34 -7.55 -10.59
CA LEU A 220 -7.16 -7.23 -9.44
C LEU A 220 -7.53 -5.76 -9.45
N ARG A 221 -8.66 -5.44 -8.81
CA ARG A 221 -8.97 -4.08 -8.39
C ARG A 221 -7.83 -3.54 -7.51
N PRO A 222 -7.31 -2.34 -7.73
CA PRO A 222 -6.21 -1.78 -6.92
C PRO A 222 -6.47 -1.77 -5.42
N VAL A 223 -7.71 -1.54 -4.99
CA VAL A 223 -8.13 -1.66 -3.58
C VAL A 223 -7.91 -3.05 -2.99
N ILE A 224 -8.18 -4.12 -3.75
CA ILE A 224 -7.96 -5.50 -3.31
C ILE A 224 -6.46 -5.75 -3.15
N ALA A 225 -5.67 -5.31 -4.14
CA ALA A 225 -4.21 -5.38 -4.08
C ALA A 225 -3.66 -4.61 -2.87
N ALA A 226 -4.17 -3.41 -2.58
CA ALA A 226 -3.78 -2.61 -1.43
C ALA A 226 -4.08 -3.30 -0.09
N HIS A 227 -5.29 -3.85 0.07
CA HIS A 227 -5.63 -4.60 1.29
C HIS A 227 -4.71 -5.82 1.47
N GLY A 228 -4.38 -6.55 0.39
CA GLY A 228 -3.39 -7.64 0.46
C GLY A 228 -1.98 -7.15 0.84
N HIS A 229 -1.52 -6.08 0.20
CA HIS A 229 -0.21 -5.45 0.43
C HIS A 229 -0.02 -5.07 1.89
N PHE A 230 -0.97 -4.32 2.47
CA PHE A 230 -0.87 -3.86 3.84
C PHE A 230 -1.11 -4.97 4.87
N ARG A 231 -1.88 -6.02 4.53
CA ARG A 231 -1.97 -7.21 5.40
C ARG A 231 -0.65 -7.97 5.50
N LEU A 232 0.07 -8.10 4.40
CA LEU A 232 1.41 -8.71 4.42
C LEU A 232 2.38 -7.87 5.25
N LEU A 233 2.40 -6.55 5.05
CA LEU A 233 3.23 -5.64 5.83
C LEU A 233 2.87 -5.64 7.31
N GLN A 234 1.58 -5.64 7.65
CA GLN A 234 1.14 -5.70 9.04
C GLN A 234 1.53 -7.01 9.71
N ASN A 235 1.46 -8.13 8.99
CA ASN A 235 1.97 -9.39 9.52
C ASN A 235 3.48 -9.29 9.78
N ARG A 236 4.27 -8.75 8.83
CA ARG A 236 5.73 -8.65 8.98
C ARG A 236 6.15 -7.62 10.04
N PHE A 237 5.45 -6.51 10.14
CA PHE A 237 5.78 -5.35 10.97
C PHE A 237 4.55 -4.85 11.76
N PRO A 238 4.06 -5.64 12.73
CA PRO A 238 2.86 -5.31 13.47
C PRO A 238 3.04 -4.10 14.40
N ALA A 239 4.28 -3.73 14.72
CA ALA A 239 4.60 -2.69 15.70
C ALA A 239 4.80 -1.28 15.11
N VAL A 240 4.66 -1.10 13.79
CA VAL A 240 4.81 0.20 13.11
C VAL A 240 3.89 1.25 13.74
N THR A 241 4.43 2.45 13.98
CA THR A 241 3.73 3.55 14.67
C THR A 241 3.36 4.69 13.74
N THR A 242 4.03 4.83 12.59
CA THR A 242 3.73 5.92 11.64
C THR A 242 3.55 5.37 10.24
N HIS A 243 2.43 5.71 9.64
CA HIS A 243 2.10 5.35 8.27
C HIS A 243 1.96 6.63 7.43
N ILE A 244 2.75 6.72 6.38
CA ILE A 244 2.81 7.85 5.46
C ILE A 244 2.38 7.32 4.10
N ILE A 245 1.27 7.82 3.55
CA ILE A 245 0.72 7.31 2.30
C ILE A 245 0.50 8.43 1.29
N ALA A 246 0.67 8.11 0.01
CA ALA A 246 0.24 8.99 -1.06
C ALA A 246 -1.26 9.29 -0.91
N HIS A 247 -1.69 10.46 -1.37
CA HIS A 247 -3.08 10.90 -1.22
C HIS A 247 -4.03 10.04 -2.06
N GLU A 248 -4.51 8.93 -1.51
CA GLU A 248 -5.45 8.03 -2.17
C GLU A 248 -6.34 7.38 -1.12
N CYS A 249 -7.66 7.51 -1.29
CA CYS A 249 -8.62 7.20 -0.24
C CYS A 249 -8.70 5.70 0.06
N PHE A 250 -8.50 4.82 -0.93
CA PHE A 250 -8.48 3.38 -0.66
C PHE A 250 -7.17 2.90 -0.01
N LEU A 251 -6.03 3.60 -0.22
CA LEU A 251 -4.80 3.32 0.53
C LEU A 251 -5.01 3.62 2.02
N ARG A 252 -5.65 4.76 2.34
CA ARG A 252 -6.09 5.09 3.70
C ARG A 252 -6.94 3.97 4.29
N GLY A 253 -7.96 3.52 3.55
CA GLY A 253 -8.85 2.44 3.97
C GLY A 253 -8.11 1.13 4.25
N ALA A 254 -7.14 0.78 3.42
CA ALA A 254 -6.36 -0.44 3.56
C ALA A 254 -5.40 -0.40 4.77
N VAL A 255 -4.67 0.69 4.97
CA VAL A 255 -3.77 0.86 6.12
C VAL A 255 -4.54 0.89 7.44
N ILE A 256 -5.59 1.70 7.53
CA ILE A 256 -6.34 1.86 8.79
C ILE A 256 -7.04 0.56 9.21
N THR A 257 -7.42 -0.28 8.25
CA THR A 257 -7.98 -1.61 8.51
C THR A 257 -6.88 -2.60 8.91
N ALA A 258 -5.70 -2.52 8.28
CA ALA A 258 -4.60 -3.44 8.55
C ALA A 258 -4.10 -3.31 10.00
N TRP A 259 -3.82 -2.09 10.48
CA TRP A 259 -3.38 -1.80 11.86
C TRP A 259 -4.50 -1.28 12.77
N ALA A 260 -5.75 -1.69 12.53
CA ALA A 260 -6.93 -1.15 13.22
C ALA A 260 -6.82 -1.14 14.74
N GLU A 261 -6.25 -2.18 15.35
CA GLU A 261 -6.05 -2.24 16.80
C GLU A 261 -5.16 -1.11 17.32
N ARG A 262 -4.02 -0.86 16.66
CA ARG A 262 -3.12 0.23 17.06
C ARG A 262 -3.80 1.59 16.92
N PHE A 263 -4.58 1.80 15.86
CA PHE A 263 -5.33 3.04 15.69
C PHE A 263 -6.40 3.21 16.76
N ARG A 264 -7.14 2.15 17.13
CA ARG A 264 -8.10 2.20 18.25
C ARG A 264 -7.42 2.53 19.58
N GLN A 265 -6.22 1.98 19.81
CA GLN A 265 -5.40 2.24 21.00
C GLN A 265 -4.61 3.55 20.93
N ARG A 266 -4.70 4.32 19.83
CA ARG A 266 -3.93 5.54 19.58
C ARG A 266 -2.40 5.34 19.62
N LEU A 267 -1.95 4.15 19.25
CA LEU A 267 -0.53 3.75 19.16
C LEU A 267 0.04 3.82 17.74
N ALA A 268 -0.73 4.36 16.79
CA ALA A 268 -0.32 4.56 15.41
C ALA A 268 -0.90 5.86 14.84
N SER A 269 -0.14 6.49 13.94
CA SER A 269 -0.54 7.67 13.17
C SER A 269 -0.56 7.37 11.68
N LEU A 270 -1.49 8.01 10.97
CA LEU A 270 -1.67 7.90 9.53
C LEU A 270 -1.69 9.30 8.91
N TRP A 271 -0.91 9.48 7.85
CA TRP A 271 -0.70 10.76 7.19
C TRP A 271 -0.88 10.64 5.68
N PHE A 272 -1.57 11.61 5.07
CA PHE A 272 -1.37 11.91 3.66
C PHE A 272 -0.23 12.89 3.47
N VAL A 273 0.50 12.72 2.37
CA VAL A 273 1.56 13.64 1.93
C VAL A 273 1.48 13.83 0.43
N GLU A 274 1.61 15.06 0.00
CA GLU A 274 1.94 15.46 -1.36
C GLU A 274 3.13 16.42 -1.29
N GLU A 275 4.00 16.39 -2.30
CA GLU A 275 5.27 17.13 -2.31
C GLU A 275 5.59 17.70 -3.69
N GLU A 276 6.28 18.84 -3.69
CA GLU A 276 6.98 19.45 -4.82
C GLU A 276 8.41 19.72 -4.37
N ILE A 277 9.32 18.80 -4.69
CA ILE A 277 10.73 18.93 -4.33
C ILE A 277 11.50 19.30 -5.59
N ASN A 278 11.85 20.58 -5.69
CA ASN A 278 12.57 21.17 -6.82
C ASN A 278 14.10 21.24 -6.55
N ASP A 279 14.49 21.23 -5.28
CA ASP A 279 15.88 21.28 -4.82
C ASP A 279 16.07 20.27 -3.67
N GLU A 280 16.54 19.06 -3.98
CA GLU A 280 16.80 18.03 -2.97
C GLU A 280 17.97 18.37 -2.03
N GLU A 281 18.84 19.31 -2.42
CA GLU A 281 20.02 19.70 -1.66
C GLU A 281 19.74 20.83 -0.67
N CYS A 282 18.57 21.47 -0.78
CA CYS A 282 18.16 22.57 0.08
C CYS A 282 18.27 22.20 1.57
N ARG A 283 19.08 23.00 2.30
CA ARG A 283 19.32 22.82 3.75
C ARG A 283 18.53 23.79 4.63
N ALA A 284 17.69 24.64 4.04
CA ALA A 284 16.83 25.54 4.82
C ALA A 284 15.91 24.74 5.75
N ALA A 285 15.46 25.35 6.85
CA ALA A 285 14.44 24.72 7.69
C ALA A 285 13.07 24.76 7.00
N TRP A 286 12.26 23.72 7.23
CA TRP A 286 10.86 23.74 6.82
C TRP A 286 10.07 24.73 7.67
N GLN A 287 9.33 25.63 7.02
CA GLN A 287 8.47 26.62 7.66
C GLN A 287 7.00 26.35 7.32
N LEU A 288 6.12 26.45 8.32
CA LEU A 288 4.69 26.35 8.11
C LEU A 288 4.20 27.64 7.44
N LEU A 289 3.70 27.52 6.22
CA LEU A 289 3.20 28.65 5.43
C LEU A 289 1.70 28.88 5.62
N GLY A 290 0.95 27.83 5.96
CA GLY A 290 -0.49 27.94 6.17
C GLY A 290 -1.19 26.62 6.41
N LYS A 291 -2.50 26.70 6.63
CA LYS A 291 -3.38 25.55 6.78
C LYS A 291 -4.60 25.71 5.89
N THR A 292 -5.05 24.63 5.28
CA THR A 292 -6.27 24.59 4.48
C THR A 292 -7.13 23.41 4.89
N TRP A 293 -8.42 23.50 4.64
CA TRP A 293 -9.38 22.42 4.88
C TRP A 293 -9.85 21.92 3.52
N GLN A 294 -9.62 20.64 3.23
CA GLN A 294 -9.83 20.08 1.89
C GLN A 294 -10.66 18.80 1.95
N GLY A 295 -11.41 18.59 0.87
CA GLY A 295 -12.20 17.38 0.65
C GLY A 295 -13.46 17.25 1.48
N TRP A 296 -14.21 16.18 1.22
CA TRP A 296 -15.49 15.89 1.88
C TRP A 296 -15.37 15.73 3.40
N TRP A 297 -14.26 15.12 3.83
CA TRP A 297 -13.98 14.87 5.24
C TRP A 297 -13.55 16.12 6.01
N GLN A 298 -13.39 17.27 5.32
CA GLN A 298 -12.81 18.48 5.87
C GLN A 298 -11.53 18.13 6.62
N ASN A 299 -10.60 17.49 5.92
CA ASN A 299 -9.32 17.16 6.52
C ASN A 299 -8.45 18.43 6.52
N GLN A 300 -7.80 18.71 7.64
CA GLN A 300 -6.88 19.85 7.73
C GLN A 300 -5.52 19.46 7.12
N TRP A 301 -5.11 20.20 6.10
CA TRP A 301 -3.80 20.12 5.47
C TRP A 301 -2.91 21.26 5.93
N GLN A 302 -1.64 20.97 6.11
CA GLN A 302 -0.61 21.95 6.44
C GLN A 302 0.30 22.16 5.22
N LEU A 303 0.46 23.40 4.79
CA LEU A 303 1.40 23.77 3.75
C LEU A 303 2.74 24.16 4.38
N TRP A 304 3.80 23.47 3.99
CA TRP A 304 5.17 23.73 4.43
C TRP A 304 6.04 24.15 3.25
N GLY A 305 6.97 25.08 3.50
CA GLY A 305 7.94 25.55 2.52
C GLY A 305 9.37 25.41 3.00
N GLN A 306 10.28 25.13 2.06
CA GLN A 306 11.72 25.06 2.27
C GLN A 306 12.42 25.55 0.99
N GLY A 307 12.83 26.83 0.93
CA GLY A 307 13.31 27.44 -0.31
C GLY A 307 12.28 27.31 -1.43
N ASN A 308 12.65 26.63 -2.52
CA ASN A 308 11.76 26.34 -3.66
C ASN A 308 10.95 25.04 -3.51
N ASN A 309 11.13 24.30 -2.41
CA ASN A 309 10.37 23.08 -2.13
C ASN A 309 9.06 23.42 -1.43
N ARG A 310 8.03 22.65 -1.73
CA ARG A 310 6.74 22.68 -1.02
C ARG A 310 6.35 21.27 -0.63
N LYS A 311 5.66 21.13 0.49
CA LYS A 311 4.94 19.91 0.83
C LYS A 311 3.66 20.23 1.54
N MET A 312 2.68 19.37 1.34
CA MET A 312 1.42 19.41 2.05
C MET A 312 1.20 18.09 2.78
N VAL A 313 0.94 18.18 4.08
CA VAL A 313 0.76 17.01 4.95
C VAL A 313 -0.57 17.11 5.67
N CYS A 314 -1.22 15.96 5.86
CA CYS A 314 -2.51 15.88 6.55
C CYS A 314 -2.54 14.69 7.49
N SER A 315 -2.78 14.95 8.78
CA SER A 315 -3.02 13.89 9.75
C SER A 315 -4.45 13.38 9.63
N LEU A 316 -4.59 12.06 9.48
CA LEU A 316 -5.89 11.37 9.41
C LEU A 316 -6.32 10.75 10.74
N THR A 317 -5.49 10.92 11.78
CA THR A 317 -5.61 10.23 13.08
C THR A 317 -5.40 11.17 14.27
N GLY A 318 -5.44 12.48 14.04
CA GLY A 318 -5.41 13.51 15.10
C GLY A 318 -4.06 13.67 15.80
N SER A 319 -2.95 13.33 15.14
CA SER A 319 -1.60 13.60 15.65
C SER A 319 -1.31 15.10 15.74
N HIS A 320 -0.43 15.47 16.68
CA HIS A 320 -0.07 16.87 16.96
C HIS A 320 0.51 17.57 15.72
N LEU A 321 0.11 18.83 15.53
CA LEU A 321 0.45 19.67 14.38
C LEU A 321 1.95 19.79 14.13
N GLU A 322 2.77 19.73 15.18
CA GLU A 322 4.23 19.87 15.14
C GLU A 322 4.94 18.69 14.47
N GLN A 323 4.30 17.52 14.40
CA GLN A 323 4.88 16.33 13.78
C GLN A 323 4.93 16.42 12.25
N GLY A 324 4.11 17.29 11.63
CA GLY A 324 4.02 17.42 10.17
C GLY A 324 5.34 17.82 9.51
N VAL A 325 6.24 18.49 10.23
CA VAL A 325 7.55 18.90 9.72
C VAL A 325 8.44 17.70 9.35
N ALA A 326 8.36 16.59 10.09
CA ALA A 326 9.18 15.40 9.86
C ALA A 326 8.62 14.50 8.77
N ILE A 327 7.32 14.60 8.48
CA ILE A 327 6.62 13.77 7.51
C ILE A 327 7.06 14.12 6.08
N ASN A 328 7.48 13.12 5.31
CA ASN A 328 7.96 13.28 3.93
C ASN A 328 7.94 11.95 3.15
N MET A 329 8.13 12.01 1.82
CA MET A 329 8.26 10.83 0.94
C MET A 329 9.68 10.64 0.37
N ALA A 330 10.75 11.03 1.08
CA ALA A 330 12.11 11.00 0.53
C ALA A 330 12.55 9.60 0.10
N ALA A 331 12.19 8.57 0.88
CA ALA A 331 12.48 7.18 0.56
C ALA A 331 11.90 6.79 -0.82
N SER A 332 10.65 7.16 -1.09
CA SER A 332 10.00 6.81 -2.35
C SER A 332 10.54 7.63 -3.52
N ARG A 333 10.75 8.94 -3.35
CA ARG A 333 11.32 9.80 -4.40
C ARG A 333 12.68 9.29 -4.88
N ARG A 334 13.57 8.95 -3.95
CA ARG A 334 14.90 8.41 -4.27
C ARG A 334 14.83 7.11 -5.04
N PHE A 335 13.97 6.18 -4.59
CA PHE A 335 13.79 4.92 -5.31
C PHE A 335 13.20 5.14 -6.70
N ILE A 336 12.17 5.98 -6.85
CA ILE A 336 11.53 6.26 -8.13
C ILE A 336 12.52 6.91 -9.10
N ALA A 337 13.29 7.90 -8.64
CA ALA A 337 14.33 8.55 -9.45
C ALA A 337 15.36 7.52 -9.94
N TRP A 338 15.81 6.62 -9.06
CA TRP A 338 16.72 5.53 -9.41
C TRP A 338 16.08 4.50 -10.35
N LEU A 339 14.82 4.13 -10.10
CA LEU A 339 14.06 3.15 -10.88
C LEU A 339 13.88 3.61 -12.32
N CYS A 340 13.54 4.90 -12.52
CA CYS A 340 13.41 5.52 -13.84
C CYS A 340 14.73 5.58 -14.63
N GLN A 341 15.87 5.32 -14.00
CA GLN A 341 17.18 5.21 -14.67
C GLN A 341 17.51 3.78 -15.10
N GLN A 342 16.77 2.77 -14.61
CA GLN A 342 17.05 1.36 -14.92
C GLN A 342 16.56 1.00 -16.34
N PRO A 343 17.43 0.48 -17.23
CA PRO A 343 17.05 0.12 -18.60
C PRO A 343 15.87 -0.85 -18.69
N GLU A 344 15.84 -1.86 -17.82
CA GLU A 344 14.82 -2.90 -17.78
C GLU A 344 13.45 -2.31 -17.42
N PHE A 345 13.42 -1.30 -16.55
CA PHE A 345 12.18 -0.60 -16.19
C PHE A 345 11.70 0.31 -17.32
N ARG A 346 12.60 1.02 -18.02
CA ARG A 346 12.25 1.86 -19.19
C ARG A 346 11.63 1.04 -20.32
N GLN A 347 12.01 -0.24 -20.42
CA GLN A 347 11.48 -1.17 -21.42
C GLN A 347 10.23 -1.93 -20.95
N SER A 348 9.67 -1.60 -19.78
CA SER A 348 8.50 -2.29 -19.19
C SER A 348 7.33 -2.49 -20.16
N ALA A 349 7.07 -1.51 -21.04
CA ALA A 349 6.04 -1.59 -22.08
C ALA A 349 6.21 -2.75 -23.07
N HIS A 350 7.40 -3.33 -23.19
CA HIS A 350 7.70 -4.48 -24.05
C HIS A 350 7.54 -5.83 -23.34
N TYR A 351 7.34 -5.83 -22.02
CA TYR A 351 7.27 -7.05 -21.21
C TYR A 351 5.84 -7.35 -20.75
N SER A 352 5.53 -8.64 -20.57
CA SER A 352 4.24 -9.04 -19.99
C SER A 352 4.12 -8.57 -18.53
N ALA A 353 2.88 -8.44 -18.03
CA ALA A 353 2.62 -8.01 -16.65
C ALA A 353 3.39 -8.82 -15.59
N GLY A 354 3.46 -10.14 -15.76
CA GLY A 354 4.22 -11.01 -14.86
C GLY A 354 5.73 -10.78 -14.92
N HIS A 355 6.27 -10.51 -16.11
CA HIS A 355 7.68 -10.20 -16.27
C HIS A 355 8.02 -8.81 -15.69
N VAL A 356 7.19 -7.79 -15.93
CA VAL A 356 7.33 -6.46 -15.28
C VAL A 356 7.33 -6.60 -13.77
N THR A 357 6.42 -7.41 -13.22
CA THR A 357 6.37 -7.69 -11.78
C THR A 357 7.68 -8.30 -11.27
N GLN A 358 8.27 -9.25 -12.02
CA GLN A 358 9.55 -9.85 -11.66
C GLN A 358 10.71 -8.85 -11.74
N ILE A 359 10.75 -8.01 -12.78
CA ILE A 359 11.75 -6.93 -12.91
C ILE A 359 11.70 -6.02 -11.69
N LEU A 360 10.50 -5.59 -11.29
CA LEU A 360 10.34 -4.70 -10.12
C LEU A 360 10.86 -5.35 -8.83
N TYR A 361 10.61 -6.64 -8.61
CA TYR A 361 11.17 -7.35 -7.45
C TYR A 361 12.70 -7.41 -7.49
N LEU A 362 13.30 -7.76 -8.63
CA LEU A 362 14.75 -7.82 -8.78
C LEU A 362 15.41 -6.44 -8.60
N LEU A 363 14.81 -5.39 -9.16
CA LEU A 363 15.30 -4.02 -9.00
C LEU A 363 15.16 -3.54 -7.55
N ALA A 364 14.12 -3.96 -6.83
CA ALA A 364 13.99 -3.64 -5.41
C ALA A 364 15.05 -4.33 -4.55
N GLU A 365 15.33 -5.61 -4.83
CA GLU A 365 16.41 -6.34 -4.16
C GLU A 365 17.77 -5.71 -4.46
N LYS A 366 18.02 -5.31 -5.72
CA LYS A 366 19.21 -4.56 -6.13
C LYS A 366 19.33 -3.23 -5.39
N TYR A 367 18.24 -2.47 -5.29
CA TYR A 367 18.24 -1.19 -4.59
C TYR A 367 18.59 -1.37 -3.11
N ASN A 368 17.99 -2.37 -2.45
CA ASN A 368 18.27 -2.67 -1.05
C ASN A 368 19.71 -3.20 -0.83
N SER A 369 20.28 -3.95 -1.77
CA SER A 369 21.63 -4.52 -1.63
C SER A 369 22.75 -3.52 -1.83
N HIS A 370 22.54 -2.49 -2.65
CA HIS A 370 23.55 -1.47 -2.94
C HIS A 370 23.74 -0.45 -1.82
N GLY A 371 23.00 -0.60 -0.70
CA GLY A 371 23.23 0.22 0.48
C GLY A 371 23.18 1.71 0.15
N ILE A 372 22.19 2.17 -0.62
CA ILE A 372 21.79 3.60 -0.64
C ILE A 372 21.11 3.94 0.72
N THR A 373 21.68 3.43 1.80
CA THR A 373 21.42 3.70 3.20
C THR A 373 22.20 4.96 3.54
N VAL A 374 21.87 6.07 2.89
CA VAL A 374 22.46 7.35 3.26
C VAL A 374 21.80 7.77 4.56
N ARG A 375 22.61 7.82 5.63
CA ARG A 375 22.24 8.39 6.94
C ARG A 375 21.35 9.62 6.73
N ILE A 376 20.08 9.53 7.12
CA ILE A 376 19.26 10.71 7.33
C ILE A 376 19.91 11.43 8.50
N TYR A 377 20.79 12.38 8.20
CA TYR A 377 21.23 13.34 9.19
C TYR A 377 20.03 14.24 9.50
N HIS A 378 19.27 13.85 10.52
CA HIS A 378 18.62 14.83 11.37
C HIS A 378 19.73 15.51 12.16
N ARG A 379 20.12 16.70 11.70
CA ARG A 379 20.49 17.80 12.57
C ARG A 379 19.68 19.01 12.16
#